data_AF-A0A0H2QY94-F1
#
_entry.id   AF-A0A0H2QY94-F1
#
_cell.length_a   1.000
_cell.length_b   1.000
_cell.length_c   1.000
_cell.angle_alpha   90.00
_cell.angle_beta   90.00
_cell.angle_gamma   90.00
#
_symmetry.space_group_name_H-M   'P 1'
#
loop_
_entity.id
_entity.type
_entity.pdbx_description
1 polymer ?
#
loop_
_entity_poly.entity_id
_entity_poly.type
_entity_poly.pdbx_seq_one_letter_code
_entity_poly.pdbx_strand_id
1 'polypeptide(L)'
;KIKPRYLGPYIVVRQTKGESYVVRELSGAVSRRGIAAFRLIPYVRRTADLSDLSIPPNPPVNSESNSDASISTQSNTDSDSDSD
;
A
#
# COMPACT_ATOMS: atom_id res chain seq x y z
N LYS A 1 18.53 0.28 -15.79
CA LYS A 1 18.22 -1.12 -15.37
C LYS A 1 17.38 -1.07 -14.09
N ILE A 2 16.19 -1.67 -14.07
CA ILE A 2 15.28 -1.62 -12.92
C ILE A 2 15.49 -2.91 -12.12
N LYS A 3 15.91 -2.80 -10.86
CA LYS A 3 15.97 -3.93 -9.92
C LYS A 3 14.81 -3.82 -8.92
N PRO A 4 14.29 -4.95 -8.42
CA PRO A 4 13.26 -4.92 -7.40
C PRO A 4 13.79 -4.20 -6.15
N ARG A 5 12.96 -3.32 -5.58
CA ARG A 5 13.30 -2.55 -4.36
C ARG A 5 13.32 -3.44 -3.12
N TYR A 6 12.47 -4.46 -3.09
CA TYR A 6 12.37 -5.42 -2.00
C TYR A 6 12.48 -6.83 -2.57
N LEU A 7 13.23 -7.67 -1.87
CA LEU A 7 13.23 -9.11 -2.09
C LEU A 7 12.10 -9.69 -1.26
N GLY A 8 11.54 -10.81 -1.73
CA GLY A 8 10.22 -11.32 -1.36
C GLY A 8 9.91 -11.43 0.13
N PRO A 9 8.70 -11.83 0.49
CA PRO A 9 8.35 -12.06 1.88
C PRO A 9 9.27 -13.15 2.48
N TYR A 10 9.84 -12.83 3.64
CA TYR A 10 10.66 -13.76 4.42
C TYR A 10 10.03 -14.00 5.78
N ILE A 11 10.35 -15.15 6.38
CA ILE A 11 9.98 -15.48 7.76
C ILE A 11 11.21 -15.25 8.64
N VAL A 12 11.06 -14.44 9.68
CA VAL A 12 12.10 -14.26 10.71
C VAL A 12 12.18 -15.52 11.56
N VAL A 13 13.39 -16.09 11.65
CA VAL A 13 13.66 -17.29 12.47
C VAL A 13 14.13 -16.88 13.86
N ARG A 14 15.07 -15.93 13.94
CA ARG A 14 15.55 -15.38 15.22
C ARG A 14 16.25 -14.04 15.03
N GLN A 15 16.29 -13.25 16.11
CA GLN A 15 17.17 -12.10 16.24
C GLN A 15 18.53 -12.53 16.80
N THR A 16 19.59 -11.88 16.34
CA THR A 16 20.96 -12.04 16.85
C THR A 16 21.26 -10.93 17.85
N LYS A 17 22.28 -11.12 18.71
CA LYS A 17 22.72 -10.09 19.66
C LYS A 17 23.20 -8.80 19.00
N GLY A 18 23.60 -8.84 17.72
CA GLY A 18 24.04 -7.67 16.95
C GLY A 18 22.94 -7.03 16.10
N GLU A 19 21.67 -7.10 16.52
CA GLU A 19 20.52 -6.46 15.86
C GLU A 19 20.31 -6.88 14.39
N SER A 20 20.82 -8.04 14.02
CA SER A 20 20.52 -8.68 12.74
C SER A 20 19.56 -9.85 12.92
N TYR A 21 18.84 -10.19 11.87
CA TYR A 21 17.86 -11.27 11.85
C TYR A 21 18.31 -12.40 10.92
N VAL A 22 18.15 -13.63 11.39
CA VAL A 22 18.20 -14.79 10.50
C VAL A 22 16.80 -14.97 9.92
N VAL A 23 16.70 -14.98 8.60
CA VAL A 23 15.44 -15.13 7.88
C VAL A 23 15.46 -16.39 7.04
N ARG A 24 14.28 -16.91 6.72
CA ARG A 24 14.11 -18.00 5.75
C ARG A 24 13.12 -17.60 4.66
N GLU A 25 13.35 -18.13 3.47
CA GLU A 25 12.37 -18.08 2.39
C GLU A 25 11.12 -18.89 2.75
N LEU A 26 10.02 -18.64 2.02
CA LEU A 26 8.79 -19.40 2.17
C LEU A 26 8.96 -20.88 1.83
N SER A 27 9.96 -21.22 1.00
CA SER A 27 10.38 -22.61 0.71
C SER A 27 10.98 -23.33 1.92
N GLY A 28 11.35 -22.61 2.98
CA GLY A 28 12.04 -23.12 4.15
C GLY A 28 13.56 -22.95 4.11
N ALA A 29 14.13 -22.50 2.98
CA ALA A 29 15.57 -22.24 2.87
C ALA A 29 16.01 -21.10 3.79
N VAL A 30 16.96 -21.37 4.69
CA VAL A 30 17.47 -20.39 5.67
C VAL A 30 18.60 -19.57 5.06
N SER A 31 18.53 -18.25 5.22
CA SER A 31 19.63 -17.35 4.83
C SER A 31 20.87 -17.64 5.67
N ARG A 32 22.00 -17.83 4.99
CA ARG A 32 23.32 -18.01 5.64
C ARG A 32 23.86 -16.74 6.27
N ARG A 33 23.29 -15.57 5.93
CA ARG A 33 23.72 -14.25 6.43
C ARG A 33 22.61 -13.60 7.24
N GLY A 34 23.00 -12.91 8.31
CA GLY A 34 22.10 -12.04 9.06
C GLY A 34 21.71 -10.81 8.25
N ILE A 35 20.43 -10.42 8.34
CA ILE A 35 19.88 -9.21 7.72
C ILE A 35 19.78 -8.14 8.79
N ALA A 36 20.39 -6.97 8.56
CA ALA A 36 20.32 -5.86 9.50
C ALA A 36 18.86 -5.39 9.70
N ALA A 37 18.50 -5.05 10.95
CA ALA A 37 17.13 -4.65 11.31
C ALA A 37 16.55 -3.56 10.40
N PHE A 38 17.34 -2.52 10.09
CA PHE A 38 16.90 -1.39 9.25
C PHE A 38 16.61 -1.76 7.78
N ARG A 39 16.92 -2.99 7.35
CA ARG A 39 16.62 -3.49 6.01
C ARG A 39 15.33 -4.30 5.95
N LEU A 40 14.74 -4.64 7.10
CA LEU A 40 13.49 -5.38 7.18
C LEU A 40 12.31 -4.43 7.26
N ILE A 41 11.28 -4.72 6.46
CA ILE A 41 9.99 -4.05 6.52
C ILE A 41 8.94 -5.12 6.88
N PRO A 42 8.05 -4.87 7.86
CA PRO A 42 6.97 -5.78 8.17
C PRO A 42 6.15 -6.14 6.93
N TYR A 43 5.89 -7.43 6.72
CA TYR A 43 5.08 -7.89 5.62
C TYR A 43 3.59 -7.80 5.98
N VAL A 44 2.87 -6.91 5.32
CA VAL A 44 1.42 -6.77 5.48
C VAL A 44 0.72 -7.60 4.42
N ARG A 45 -0.15 -8.52 4.86
CA ARG A 45 -0.99 -9.29 3.93
C ARG A 45 -2.04 -8.37 3.30
N ARG A 46 -2.41 -8.63 2.04
CA ARG A 46 -3.40 -7.82 1.30
C ARG A 46 -4.79 -7.81 1.94
N THR A 47 -5.15 -8.84 2.70
CA THR A 47 -6.42 -8.96 3.41
C THR A 47 -6.28 -8.64 4.90
N ALA A 48 -5.13 -8.15 5.35
CA ALA A 48 -4.98 -7.69 6.71
C ALA A 48 -5.85 -6.45 6.90
N ASP A 49 -6.61 -6.41 7.99
CA ASP A 49 -7.24 -5.17 8.43
C ASP A 49 -6.11 -4.16 8.70
N LEU A 50 -6.09 -3.08 7.93
CA LEU A 50 -5.00 -2.08 7.98
C LEU A 50 -5.04 -1.25 9.26
N SER A 51 -6.07 -1.45 10.10
CA SER A 51 -6.17 -0.90 11.45
C SER A 51 -4.94 -1.22 12.32
N ASP A 52 -4.31 -2.39 12.12
CA ASP A 52 -3.12 -2.83 12.86
C ASP A 52 -1.82 -2.12 12.44
N LEU A 53 -1.81 -1.37 11.33
CA LEU A 53 -0.63 -0.64 10.87
C LEU A 53 -0.45 0.74 11.49
N SER A 54 -1.30 1.10 12.47
CA SER A 54 -1.28 2.35 13.23
C SER A 54 -0.67 3.51 12.43
N ILE A 55 -1.27 3.83 11.29
CA ILE A 55 -1.01 5.10 10.62
C ILE A 55 -1.66 6.13 11.53
N PRO A 56 -0.91 7.07 12.15
CA PRO A 56 -1.53 8.10 12.96
C PRO A 56 -2.58 8.81 12.10
N PRO A 57 -3.83 8.96 12.59
CA PRO A 57 -4.85 9.64 11.82
C PRO A 57 -4.32 11.03 11.50
N ASN A 58 -4.26 11.36 10.20
CA ASN A 58 -3.94 12.70 9.76
C ASN A 58 -4.76 13.73 10.57
N PRO A 59 -4.19 14.89 10.92
CA PRO A 59 -4.95 15.93 11.62
C PRO A 59 -6.22 16.27 10.86
N PRO A 60 -7.30 16.67 11.55
CA PRO A 60 -8.62 16.80 10.97
C PRO A 60 -8.57 17.71 9.75
N VAL A 61 -8.84 17.11 8.58
CA VAL A 61 -9.16 17.86 7.37
C VAL A 61 -10.43 18.63 7.70
N ASN A 62 -10.30 19.95 7.82
CA ASN A 62 -11.39 20.90 7.90
C ASN A 62 -12.39 20.62 6.77
N SER A 63 -13.54 20.08 7.13
CA SER A 63 -14.72 20.07 6.27
C SER A 63 -15.20 21.51 6.10
N GLU A 64 -14.57 22.23 5.16
CA GLU A 64 -15.06 23.52 4.69
C GLU A 64 -16.25 23.25 3.75
N SER A 65 -17.45 23.37 4.33
CA SER A 65 -18.66 23.67 3.60
C SER A 65 -18.44 24.91 2.75
N ASN A 66 -18.35 24.76 1.43
CA ASN A 66 -18.52 25.87 0.51
C ASN A 66 -19.81 25.66 -0.27
N SER A 67 -20.78 26.48 0.11
CA SER A 67 -22.03 26.73 -0.58
C SER A 67 -21.79 27.33 -1.97
N ASP A 68 -22.59 26.85 -2.91
CA ASP A 68 -23.10 27.57 -4.07
C ASP A 68 -22.09 28.03 -5.14
N ALA A 69 -21.99 27.25 -6.21
CA ALA A 69 -21.67 27.75 -7.53
C ALA A 69 -22.46 26.95 -8.57
N SER A 70 -23.53 27.56 -9.04
CA SER A 70 -24.38 27.13 -10.14
C SER A 70 -23.54 26.94 -11.41
N ILE A 71 -23.54 25.73 -11.97
CA ILE A 71 -23.11 25.48 -13.34
C ILE A 71 -24.28 24.86 -14.09
N SER A 72 -25.00 25.71 -14.81
CA SER A 72 -25.73 25.34 -16.00
C SER A 72 -24.73 24.91 -17.07
N THR A 73 -25.02 23.83 -17.81
CA THR A 73 -24.86 23.72 -19.29
C THR A 73 -25.22 22.30 -19.76
N GLN A 74 -26.43 22.21 -20.30
CA GLN A 74 -26.84 21.54 -21.56
C GLN A 74 -26.71 20.02 -21.69
N SER A 75 -27.89 19.38 -21.68
CA SER A 75 -28.18 18.05 -22.20
C SER A 75 -28.10 18.04 -23.74
N ASN A 76 -27.22 17.21 -24.30
CA ASN A 76 -27.32 16.80 -25.70
C ASN A 76 -28.19 15.54 -25.77
N THR A 77 -29.40 15.70 -26.30
CA THR A 77 -30.24 14.57 -26.74
C THR A 77 -29.91 14.29 -28.20
N ASP A 78 -29.16 13.22 -28.47
CA ASP A 78 -29.06 12.65 -29.82
C ASP A 78 -30.42 12.04 -30.16
N SER A 79 -31.18 12.73 -31.00
CA SER A 79 -32.40 12.21 -31.60
C SER A 79 -32.09 11.91 -33.07
N ASP A 80 -31.88 10.63 -33.37
CA ASP A 80 -31.86 10.11 -34.73
C ASP A 80 -33.28 10.25 -35.32
N SER A 81 -33.42 11.06 -36.38
CA SER A 81 -34.63 11.12 -37.19
C SER A 81 -34.32 10.60 -38.60
N ASP A 82 -34.79 9.39 -38.89
CA ASP A 82 -34.97 8.84 -40.23
C ASP A 82 -35.92 9.75 -41.04
N SER A 83 -35.61 9.98 -42.31
CA SER A 83 -36.47 10.67 -43.28
C SER A 83 -36.65 9.81 -44.52
N ASP A 84 -37.91 9.65 -44.96
CA ASP A 84 -38.36 9.00 -46.22
C ASP A 84 -37.84 9.68 -47.50
#